data_AF-A0A7H8Q110-F1
#
_entry.id   AF-A0A7H8Q110-F1
#
_cell.length_a   1.000
_cell.length_b   1.000
_cell.length_c   1.000
_cell.angle_alpha   90.00
_cell.angle_beta   90.00
_cell.angle_gamma   90.00
#
_symmetry.space_group_name_H-M   'P 1'
#
loop_
_entity.id
_entity.type
_entity.pdbx_description
1 polymer ?
#
loop_
_entity_poly.entity_id
_entity_poly.type
_entity_poly.pdbx_seq_one_letter_code
_entity_poly.pdbx_strand_id
1 'polypeptide(L)' 'MSFELFEEYSLFLGIGGLILFMIFIVWNLAKESKAGRFGTFILFTALGLGLLGFVVKTVLVEVMGLGQ' A
#
# COMPACT_ATOMS: atom_id res chain seq x y z
N MET A 1 18.04 -1.81 -24.13
CA MET A 1 17.19 -0.62 -24.26
C MET A 1 15.69 -0.93 -24.39
N SER A 2 15.18 -1.61 -25.42
CA SER A 2 13.73 -1.87 -25.53
C SER A 2 13.20 -2.97 -24.58
N PHE A 3 13.99 -4.03 -24.35
CA PHE A 3 13.58 -5.16 -23.51
C PHE A 3 13.66 -4.86 -22.01
N GLU A 4 14.65 -4.08 -21.55
CA GLU A 4 14.79 -3.70 -20.14
C GLU A 4 13.63 -2.83 -19.66
N LEU A 5 13.22 -1.83 -20.46
CA LEU A 5 12.03 -1.02 -20.17
C LEU A 5 10.77 -1.89 -20.14
N PHE A 6 10.64 -2.83 -21.06
CA PHE A 6 9.50 -3.74 -21.08
C PHE A 6 9.47 -4.65 -19.83
N GLU A 7 10.60 -5.19 -19.40
CA GLU A 7 10.70 -5.97 -18.16
C GLU A 7 10.36 -5.13 -16.93
N GLU A 8 10.91 -3.93 -16.82
CA GLU A 8 10.67 -3.02 -15.70
C GLU A 8 9.19 -2.64 -15.59
N TYR A 9 8.58 -2.21 -16.70
CA TYR A 9 7.15 -1.88 -16.72
C TYR A 9 6.27 -3.11 -16.50
N SER A 10 6.63 -4.27 -17.05
CA SER A 10 5.88 -5.53 -16.85
C SER A 10 5.88 -5.96 -15.39
N LEU A 11 7.05 -5.90 -14.72
CA LEU A 11 7.18 -6.20 -13.30
C LEU A 11 6.42 -5.19 -12.44
N PHE A 12 6.58 -3.89 -12.71
CA PHE A 12 5.88 -2.85 -11.98
C PHE A 12 4.36 -2.98 -12.13
N LEU A 13 3.86 -3.22 -13.34
CA LEU A 13 2.44 -3.38 -13.61
C LEU A 13 1.89 -4.69 -13.04
N GLY A 14 2.63 -5.79 -13.16
CA GLY A 14 2.24 -7.10 -12.64
C GLY A 14 2.16 -7.11 -11.12
N ILE A 15 3.21 -6.66 -10.45
CA ILE A 15 3.26 -6.55 -8.99
C ILE A 15 2.25 -5.50 -8.50
N GLY A 16 2.16 -4.35 -9.17
CA GLY A 16 1.19 -3.30 -8.85
C GLY A 16 -0.26 -3.80 -8.94
N GLY A 17 -0.57 -4.59 -9.98
CA GLY A 17 -1.86 -5.24 -10.13
C GLY A 17 -2.18 -6.24 -9.02
N LEU A 18 -1.20 -7.06 -8.61
CA LEU A 18 -1.35 -8.00 -7.50
C LEU A 18 -1.57 -7.28 -6.15
N ILE A 19 -0.84 -6.18 -5.90
CA ILE A 19 -1.03 -5.36 -4.70
C ILE A 19 -2.44 -4.74 -4.68
N LEU A 20 -2.91 -4.24 -5.82
CA LEU A 20 -4.29 -3.74 -5.96
C LEU A 20 -5.32 -4.81 -5.65
N PHE A 21 -5.12 -6.04 -6.15
CA PHE A 21 -5.99 -7.16 -5.84
C PHE A 21 -5.99 -7.50 -4.34
N MET A 22 -4.83 -7.40 -3.67
CA MET A 22 -4.71 -7.60 -2.23
C MET A 22 -5.50 -6.53 -1.44
N ILE A 23 -5.42 -5.26 -1.84
CA ILE A 23 -6.20 -4.17 -1.25
C ILE A 23 -7.71 -4.40 -1.45
N PHE A 24 -8.12 -4.83 -2.65
CA PHE A 24 -9.51 -5.16 -2.96
C PHE A 24 -10.05 -6.27 -2.04
N ILE A 25 -9.27 -7.33 -1.81
CA ILE A 25 -9.63 -8.41 -0.89
C ILE A 25 -9.78 -7.88 0.54
N VAL A 26 -8.83 -7.08 1.04
CA VAL A 26 -8.90 -6.51 2.39
C VAL A 26 -10.14 -5.63 2.56
N TRP A 27 -10.47 -4.83 1.55
CA TRP A 27 -11.69 -4.02 1.52
C TRP A 27 -12.95 -4.88 1.58
N ASN A 28 -12.99 -5.97 0.80
CA ASN A 28 -14.11 -6.89 0.79
C ASN A 28 -14.24 -7.62 2.14
N LEU A 29 -13.13 -8.13 2.67
CA LEU A 29 -13.08 -8.80 3.98
C LEU A 29 -13.55 -7.88 5.11
N ALA A 30 -13.16 -6.60 5.08
CA ALA A 30 -13.62 -5.61 6.05
C ALA A 30 -15.14 -5.42 6.03
N LYS A 31 -15.72 -5.40 4.83
CA LYS A 31 -17.17 -5.26 4.62
C LYS A 31 -17.93 -6.54 5.01
N GLU A 32 -17.42 -7.70 4.61
CA GLU A 32 -18.03 -9.01 4.87
C GLU A 32 -17.94 -9.42 6.34
N SER A 33 -16.86 -9.06 7.03
CA SER A 33 -16.68 -9.33 8.46
C SER A 33 -17.66 -8.58 9.36
N LYS A 34 -18.61 -7.80 8.79
CA LYS A 34 -19.55 -6.93 9.53
C LYS A 34 -18.84 -6.20 10.66
N ALA A 35 -17.62 -5.74 10.37
CA ALA A 35 -16.80 -5.02 11.31
C ALA A 35 -17.62 -3.80 11.73
N GLY A 36 -18.30 -3.89 12.88
CA GLY A 36 -19.24 -2.87 13.33
C GLY A 36 -18.53 -1.52 13.51
N ARG A 37 -19.18 -0.54 14.11
CA ARG A 37 -18.58 0.79 14.33
C ARG A 37 -17.14 0.74 14.90
N PHE A 38 -16.86 -0.26 15.75
CA PHE A 38 -15.55 -0.54 16.31
C PHE A 38 -14.56 -1.21 15.34
N GLY A 39 -15.02 -2.20 14.57
CA GLY A 39 -14.17 -2.92 13.62
C GLY A 39 -13.79 -2.05 12.42
N THR A 40 -14.70 -1.22 11.92
CA THR A 40 -14.38 -0.23 10.87
C THR A 40 -13.38 0.81 11.39
N PHE A 41 -13.49 1.25 12.65
CA PHE A 41 -12.56 2.19 13.26
C PHE A 41 -11.15 1.61 13.40
N ILE A 42 -11.03 0.36 13.86
CA ILE A 42 -9.75 -0.34 13.95
C ILE A 42 -9.17 -0.58 12.55
N LEU A 43 -9.98 -0.96 11.56
CA LEU A 43 -9.53 -1.18 10.20
C LEU A 43 -9.01 0.10 9.54
N PHE A 44 -9.73 1.22 9.71
CA PHE A 44 -9.27 2.53 9.26
C PHE A 44 -8.01 3.00 9.99
N THR A 45 -7.90 2.71 11.29
CA THR A 45 -6.71 3.07 12.08
C THR A 45 -5.52 2.21 11.68
N ALA A 46 -5.67 0.90 11.50
CA ALA A 46 -4.59 0.01 11.08
C ALA A 46 -4.10 0.31 9.65
N LEU A 47 -5.02 0.51 8.70
CA LEU A 47 -4.68 0.92 7.34
C LEU A 47 -4.08 2.33 7.30
N GLY A 48 -4.68 3.27 8.03
CA GLY A 48 -4.23 4.65 8.12
C GLY A 48 -2.87 4.81 8.80
N LEU A 49 -2.59 4.04 9.86
CA LEU A 49 -1.28 4.00 10.52
C LEU A 49 -0.19 3.43 9.61
N GLY A 50 -0.51 2.42 8.79
CA GLY A 50 0.41 1.90 7.79
C GLY A 50 0.82 2.96 6.77
N LEU A 51 -0.17 3.69 6.23
CA LEU A 51 0.09 4.77 5.27
C LEU A 51 0.81 5.96 5.94
N LEU A 52 0.38 6.37 7.13
CA LEU A 52 1.02 7.45 7.88
C LEU A 52 2.48 7.12 8.23
N GLY A 53 2.76 5.89 8.68
CA GLY A 53 4.11 5.42 8.96
C GLY A 53 4.99 5.42 7.72
N PHE A 54 4.44 5.01 6.57
CA PHE A 54 5.15 5.06 5.28
C PHE A 54 5.46 6.50 4.87
N VAL A 55 4.49 7.41 4.93
CA VAL A 55 4.66 8.83 4.59
C VAL A 55 5.69 9.49 5.50
N VAL A 56 5.57 9.29 6.82
CA VAL A 56 6.52 9.83 7.81
C VAL A 56 7.93 9.31 7.52
N LYS A 57 8.09 8.00 7.26
CA LYS A 57 9.38 7.42 6.92
C LYS A 57 9.97 8.02 5.64
N THR A 58 9.17 8.18 4.59
CA THR A 58 9.62 8.80 3.32
C THR A 58 10.08 10.23 3.55
N VAL A 59 9.27 11.04 4.25
CA VAL A 59 9.62 12.42 4.59
C VAL A 59 10.89 12.48 5.45
N LEU A 60 11.04 11.61 6.45
CA LEU A 60 12.24 11.59 7.29
C LEU A 60 13.49 11.21 6.49
N VAL A 61 13.41 10.21 5.60
CA VAL A 61 14.53 9.79 4.75
C VAL A 61 14.95 10.92 3.81
N GLU A 62 13.99 11.62 3.22
CA GLU A 62 14.24 12.70 2.27
C GLU A 62 14.73 13.99 2.96
N VAL A 63 14.17 14.33 4.13
CA VAL A 63 14.58 15.50 4.93
C VAL A 63 15.94 15.28 5.61
N MET A 64 16.23 14.07 6.10
CA MET A 64 17.54 13.75 6.71
C MET A 64 18.61 13.42 5.66
N GLY A 65 18.28 13.42 4.37
CA GLY A 65 19.22 13.10 3.29
C GLY A 65 19.79 11.68 3.35
N LEU A 66 19.10 10.77 4.06
CA LEU A 66 19.48 9.36 4.21
C LEU A 66 19.03 8.50 3.01
N GLY A 67 18.36 9.13 2.03
CA GLY A 67 17.95 8.53 0.76
C GLY A 67 18.95 8.80 -0.35
N GLN A 68 20.11 8.14 -0.29
CA GLN A 68 20.95 7.82 -1.44
C GLN A 68 21.31 6.34 -1.36
#